data_AF-A0A1G0MHT6-F1
#
_entry.id   AF-A0A1G0MHT6-F1
#
_cell.length_a   1.000
_cell.length_b   1.000
_cell.length_c   1.000
_cell.angle_alpha   90.00
_cell.angle_beta   90.00
_cell.angle_gamma   90.00
#
_symmetry.space_group_name_H-M   'P 1'
#
loop_
_entity.id
_entity.type
_entity.pdbx_description
1 polymer ?
#
loop_
_entity_poly.entity_id
_entity_poly.type
_entity_poly.pdbx_seq_one_letter_code
_entity_poly.pdbx_strand_id
1 'polypeptide(L)'
;MLKSYEAIYHNGHLHWTGQIPPSGIEKRRVLVVVDIDSEAKKDPATIRTLLERSRGCVKPLRKIEDIDNDISKTRAEWDLEWDK
;
A
#
# COMPACT_ATOMS: atom_id res chain seq x y z
N MET A 1 15.88 -33.09 -8.17
CA MET A 1 15.31 -31.92 -8.87
C MET A 1 13.84 -31.79 -8.46
N LEU A 2 13.43 -30.64 -7.90
CA LEU A 2 12.01 -30.36 -7.72
C LEU A 2 11.36 -30.21 -9.10
N LYS A 3 10.27 -30.93 -9.37
CA LYS A 3 9.43 -30.68 -10.54
C LYS A 3 8.34 -29.72 -10.12
N SER A 4 8.35 -28.53 -10.69
CA SER A 4 7.30 -27.52 -10.50
C SER A 4 6.22 -27.72 -11.56
N TYR A 5 4.96 -27.59 -11.16
CA TYR A 5 3.80 -27.71 -12.03
C TYR A 5 2.92 -26.48 -11.83
N GLU A 6 2.46 -25.89 -12.91
CA GLU A 6 1.62 -24.70 -12.89
C GLU A 6 0.15 -25.09 -12.96
N ALA A 7 -0.67 -24.39 -12.18
CA ALA A 7 -2.10 -24.57 -12.19
C ALA A 7 -2.82 -23.28 -11.85
N ILE A 8 -4.00 -23.10 -12.45
CA ILE A 8 -4.96 -22.06 -12.12
C ILE A 8 -5.85 -22.58 -10.99
N TYR A 9 -5.89 -21.86 -9.88
CA TYR A 9 -6.87 -22.09 -8.82
C TYR A 9 -8.12 -21.26 -9.10
N HIS A 10 -9.27 -21.92 -9.26
CA HIS A 10 -10.55 -21.27 -9.50
C HIS A 10 -11.68 -22.03 -8.78
N ASN A 11 -12.45 -21.32 -7.95
CA ASN A 11 -13.61 -21.86 -7.20
C ASN A 11 -13.32 -23.14 -6.39
N GLY A 12 -12.18 -23.23 -5.70
CA GLY A 12 -11.84 -24.43 -4.94
C GLY A 12 -11.23 -25.57 -5.76
N HIS A 13 -11.16 -25.41 -7.09
CA HIS A 13 -10.61 -26.40 -8.00
C HIS A 13 -9.29 -25.95 -8.60
N LEU A 14 -8.38 -26.89 -8.77
CA LEU A 14 -7.05 -26.65 -9.32
C LEU A 14 -7.00 -27.21 -10.76
N HIS A 15 -6.82 -26.33 -11.73
CA HIS A 15 -6.75 -26.65 -13.16
C HIS A 15 -5.31 -26.55 -13.63
N TRP A 16 -4.69 -27.67 -13.97
CA TRP A 16 -3.29 -27.69 -14.42
C TRP A 16 -3.14 -26.99 -15.77
N THR A 17 -2.20 -26.05 -15.86
CA THR A 17 -1.84 -25.34 -17.10
C THR A 17 -0.49 -25.85 -17.57
N GLY A 18 -0.49 -26.79 -18.52
CA GLY A 18 0.72 -27.40 -19.06
C GLY A 18 0.86 -28.86 -18.66
N GLN A 19 2.03 -29.26 -18.12
CA GLN A 19 2.28 -30.64 -17.75
C GLN A 19 1.46 -31.07 -16.53
N ILE A 20 0.66 -32.12 -16.72
CA ILE A 20 -0.04 -32.79 -15.62
C ILE A 20 0.96 -33.71 -14.91
N PRO A 21 1.11 -33.63 -13.58
CA PRO A 21 2.00 -34.53 -12.89
C PRO A 21 1.52 -36.00 -13.00
N PRO A 22 2.44 -36.98 -13.15
CA PRO A 22 2.12 -38.38 -13.46
C PRO A 22 1.31 -39.07 -12.36
N SER A 23 0.15 -39.62 -12.73
CA SER A 23 -0.96 -40.11 -11.87
C SER A 23 -0.62 -41.22 -10.85
N GLY A 24 0.63 -41.72 -10.81
CA GLY A 24 1.06 -42.82 -9.94
C GLY A 24 1.64 -42.43 -8.58
N ILE A 25 1.48 -41.19 -8.12
CA ILE A 25 2.03 -40.73 -6.83
C ILE A 25 0.87 -40.59 -5.84
N GLU A 26 0.76 -41.54 -4.89
CA GLU A 26 -0.32 -41.64 -3.90
C GLU A 26 -0.52 -40.38 -3.05
N LYS A 27 0.55 -39.63 -2.77
CA LYS A 27 0.48 -38.42 -1.94
C LYS A 27 1.29 -37.29 -2.57
N ARG A 28 0.60 -36.20 -2.94
CA ARG A 28 1.23 -34.98 -3.45
C ARG A 28 0.99 -33.84 -2.48
N ARG A 29 2.06 -33.18 -2.03
CA ARG A 29 1.99 -31.91 -1.31
C ARG A 29 2.00 -30.79 -2.35
N VAL A 30 0.85 -30.16 -2.57
CA VAL A 30 0.72 -28.99 -3.45
C VAL A 30 0.66 -27.75 -2.57
N LEU A 31 1.58 -26.80 -2.79
CA LEU A 31 1.55 -25.49 -2.14
C LEU A 31 0.98 -24.50 -3.15
N VAL A 32 -0.22 -24.00 -2.88
CA VAL A 32 -0.85 -22.94 -3.69
C VAL A 32 -0.61 -21.63 -2.96
N VAL A 33 0.18 -20.74 -3.55
CA VAL A 33 0.35 -19.37 -3.06
C VAL A 33 -0.48 -18.48 -3.97
N VAL A 34 -1.55 -17.92 -3.41
CA VAL A 34 -2.37 -16.94 -4.10
C VAL A 34 -1.96 -15.58 -3.56
N ASP A 35 -1.41 -14.74 -4.42
CA ASP A 35 -1.27 -13.33 -4.13
C ASP A 35 -2.61 -12.66 -4.43
N ILE A 36 -3.41 -12.46 -3.39
CA ILE A 36 -4.67 -11.77 -3.52
C ILE A 36 -4.33 -10.30 -3.33
N ASP A 37 -4.38 -9.52 -4.42
CA ASP A 37 -4.52 -8.07 -4.31
C ASP A 37 -5.81 -7.83 -3.52
N SER A 38 -5.64 -7.66 -2.21
CA SER A 38 -6.68 -7.19 -1.32
C SER A 38 -6.89 -5.71 -1.63
N GLU A 39 -7.46 -5.43 -2.81
CA GLU A 39 -8.33 -4.28 -2.98
C GLU A 39 -9.60 -4.57 -2.19
N ALA A 40 -9.46 -4.68 -0.87
CA ALA A 40 -10.57 -4.53 0.05
C ALA A 40 -11.15 -3.17 -0.31
N LYS A 41 -12.33 -3.17 -0.96
CA LYS A 41 -13.08 -1.96 -1.26
C LYS A 41 -13.14 -1.16 0.03
N LYS A 42 -12.38 -0.06 0.07
CA LYS A 42 -12.31 0.76 1.27
C LYS A 42 -13.71 1.28 1.52
N ASP A 43 -14.25 0.92 2.67
CA ASP A 43 -15.57 1.33 3.09
C ASP A 43 -15.68 2.87 2.98
N PRO A 44 -16.70 3.42 2.28
CA PRO A 44 -16.87 4.86 2.14
C PRO A 44 -16.87 5.61 3.47
N ALA A 45 -17.32 5.00 4.57
CA ALA A 45 -17.26 5.63 5.88
C ALA A 45 -15.81 5.80 6.38
N THR A 46 -14.95 4.81 6.14
CA THR A 46 -13.51 4.88 6.44
C THR A 46 -12.82 6.01 5.66
N ILE A 47 -13.15 6.16 4.37
CA ILE A 47 -12.62 7.25 3.53
C ILE A 47 -13.08 8.61 4.07
N ARG A 48 -14.36 8.73 4.44
CA ARG A 48 -14.91 9.95 5.03
C ARG A 48 -14.22 10.31 6.35
N THR A 49 -14.00 9.35 7.25
CA THR A 49 -13.28 9.57 8.50
C THR A 49 -11.84 10.02 8.25
N LEU A 50 -11.16 9.46 7.26
CA LEU A 50 -9.80 9.87 6.89
C LEU A 50 -9.77 11.30 6.36
N LEU A 51 -10.73 11.67 5.50
CA LEU A 51 -10.88 13.02 4.98
C LEU A 51 -11.20 14.03 6.08
N GLU A 52 -12.11 13.70 7.00
CA GLU A 52 -12.46 14.53 8.16
C GLU A 52 -11.25 14.75 9.10
N ARG A 53 -10.44 13.71 9.34
CA ARG A 53 -9.19 13.85 10.10
C ARG A 53 -8.18 14.76 9.38
N SER A 54 -8.09 14.66 8.06
CA SER A 54 -7.19 15.48 7.25
C SER A 54 -7.69 16.92 7.00
N ARG A 55 -8.97 17.22 7.28
CA ARG A 55 -9.54 18.57 7.09
C ARG A 55 -8.91 19.62 8.00
N GLY A 56 -8.29 19.23 9.11
CA GLY A 56 -7.47 20.13 9.94
C GLY A 56 -6.10 20.48 9.34
N CYS A 57 -5.66 19.77 8.29
CA CYS A 57 -4.41 20.04 7.58
C CYS A 57 -4.57 21.10 6.48
N VAL A 58 -5.80 21.40 6.06
CA VAL A 58 -6.09 22.48 5.11
C VAL A 58 -6.19 23.77 5.91
N LYS A 59 -5.05 24.39 6.19
CA LYS A 59 -5.02 25.75 6.72
C LYS A 59 -5.77 26.68 5.74
N PRO A 60 -6.50 27.70 6.22
CA PRO A 60 -7.12 28.68 5.34
C PRO A 60 -6.06 29.25 4.38
N LEU A 61 -6.49 29.67 3.19
CA LEU A 61 -5.62 30.32 2.20
C LEU A 61 -4.89 31.47 2.88
N ARG A 62 -3.59 31.26 3.15
CA ARG A 62 -2.71 32.28 3.70
C ARG A 62 -2.49 33.32 2.62
N LYS A 63 -2.52 34.60 3.00
CA LYS A 63 -2.10 35.65 2.07
C LYS A 63 -0.60 35.47 1.80
N ILE A 64 -0.15 35.94 0.65
CA ILE A 64 1.29 35.92 0.29
C ILE A 64 2.12 36.59 1.40
N GLU A 65 1.59 37.66 2.00
CA GLU A 65 2.15 38.37 3.15
C GLU A 65 2.39 37.46 4.37
N ASP A 66 1.47 36.54 4.68
CA ASP A 66 1.61 35.61 5.81
C ASP A 66 2.69 34.57 5.53
N ILE A 67 2.86 34.18 4.26
CA ILE A 67 3.88 33.24 3.82
C ILE A 67 5.25 33.91 3.88
N ASP A 68 5.37 35.15 3.40
CA ASP A 68 6.62 35.92 3.45
C ASP A 68 7.07 36.20 4.88
N ASN A 69 6.12 36.48 5.79
CA ASN A 69 6.40 36.62 7.22
C ASN A 69 6.89 35.32 7.85
N ASP A 70 6.26 34.17 7.56
CA ASP A 70 6.71 32.87 8.06
C ASP A 70 8.10 32.52 7.53
N ILE A 71 8.37 32.74 6.24
CA ILE A 71 9.70 32.52 5.63
C ILE A 71 10.75 33.43 6.28
N SER A 72 10.44 34.70 6.49
CA SER A 72 11.36 35.66 7.11
C SER A 72 11.68 35.29 8.55
N LYS A 73 10.67 34.84 9.30
CA LYS A 73 10.84 34.35 10.67
C LYS A 73 11.70 33.10 10.72
N THR A 74 11.44 32.11 9.85
CA THR A 74 12.28 30.91 9.79
C THR A 74 13.71 31.26 9.39
N ARG A 75 13.95 32.17 8.44
CA ARG A 75 15.33 32.60 8.12
C ARG A 75 16.03 33.25 9.31
N ALA A 76 15.35 34.12 10.05
CA ALA A 76 15.90 34.73 11.26
C ALA A 76 16.21 33.69 12.35
N GLU A 77 15.42 32.62 12.45
CA GLU A 77 15.69 31.50 13.36
C GLU A 77 16.93 30.68 12.95
N TRP A 78 17.24 30.63 11.65
CA TRP A 78 18.43 29.96 11.11
C TRP A 78 19.68 30.85 11.16
N ASP A 79 19.51 32.17 11.15
CA ASP A 79 20.59 33.16 11.32
C ASP A 79 20.97 33.41 12.80
N LEU A 80 20.24 32.81 13.76
CA LEU A 80 20.69 32.76 15.15
C LEU A 80 22.01 31.99 15.19
N GLU A 81 23.07 32.61 15.71
CA GLU A 81 24.35 31.93 15.94
C GLU A 81 24.10 30.76 16.90
N TRP A 82 23.96 29.55 16.36
CA TRP A 82 23.77 28.32 17.13
C TRP A 82 25.03 27.93 17.94
N ASP A 83 26.13 28.69 17.80
CA ASP A 83 27.42 28.47 18.46
C ASP A 83 27.91 29.74 19.19
N LYS A 84 27.37 30.02 20.38
CA LYS A 84 28.06 30.79 21.43
C LYS A 84 27.98 30.06 22.77
#